data_AF-A0A699I2X5-F1
#
_entry.id   AF-A0A699I2X5-F1
#
_cell.length_a   1.000
_cell.length_b   1.000
_cell.length_c   1.000
_cell.angle_alpha   90.00
_cell.angle_beta   90.00
_cell.angle_gamma   90.00
#
_symmetry.space_group_name_H-M   'P 1'
#
loop_
_entity.id
_entity.type
_entity.pdbx_description
1 polymer ?
#
loop_
_entity_poly.entity_id
_entity_poly.type
_entity_poly.pdbx_seq_one_letter_code
_entity_poly.pdbx_strand_id
1 'polypeptide(L)'
;MTWEDLVSKFINQFFPPLKTTYLRNEIINFLQKPNETFNEACERFKDLLRQCPNHGFSELHQLDTLYNALNPNDQDALDSAAGGNFLDK
;
A
#
# COMPACT_ATOMS: atom_id res chain seq x y z
N MET A 1 -14.92 2.82 -32.75
CA MET A 1 -14.74 2.44 -31.35
C MET A 1 -13.86 1.20 -31.34
N THR A 2 -12.61 1.36 -30.94
CA THR A 2 -11.62 0.29 -30.86
C THR A 2 -11.71 -0.41 -29.49
N TRP A 3 -10.98 -1.51 -29.32
CA TRP A 3 -10.80 -2.15 -28.00
C TRP A 3 -10.17 -1.18 -26.99
N GLU A 4 -9.19 -0.39 -27.41
CA GLU A 4 -8.52 0.63 -26.58
C GLU A 4 -9.50 1.71 -26.10
N ASP A 5 -10.41 2.16 -26.98
CA ASP A 5 -11.46 3.13 -26.61
C ASP A 5 -12.38 2.58 -25.50
N LEU A 6 -12.74 1.29 -25.59
CA LEU A 6 -13.59 0.62 -24.60
C LEU A 6 -12.87 0.45 -23.26
N VAL A 7 -11.63 0.00 -23.29
CA VAL A 7 -10.78 -0.15 -22.10
C VAL A 7 -10.60 1.20 -21.41
N SER A 8 -10.29 2.26 -22.18
CA SER A 8 -10.13 3.62 -21.64
C SER A 8 -11.41 4.14 -20.99
N LYS A 9 -12.58 3.98 -21.63
CA LYS A 9 -13.86 4.39 -21.04
C LYS A 9 -14.18 3.61 -19.77
N PHE A 10 -13.96 2.30 -19.77
CA PHE A 10 -14.16 1.46 -18.59
C PHE A 10 -13.27 1.91 -17.43
N ILE A 11 -11.96 2.07 -17.66
CA ILE A 11 -11.03 2.53 -16.63
C ILE A 11 -11.44 3.92 -16.12
N ASN A 12 -11.77 4.87 -16.99
CA ASN A 12 -12.17 6.20 -16.55
C ASN A 12 -13.51 6.21 -15.77
N GLN A 13 -14.41 5.28 -16.05
CA GLN A 13 -15.69 5.15 -15.36
C GLN A 13 -15.54 4.53 -13.96
N PHE A 14 -14.77 3.44 -13.84
CA PHE A 14 -14.67 2.68 -12.58
C PHE A 14 -13.44 3.07 -11.74
N PHE A 15 -12.37 3.54 -12.38
CA PHE A 15 -11.12 3.96 -11.78
C PHE A 15 -10.66 5.32 -12.32
N PRO A 16 -11.41 6.40 -12.05
CA PRO A 16 -11.06 7.73 -12.53
C PRO A 16 -9.59 8.07 -12.18
N PRO A 17 -8.83 8.70 -13.10
CA PRO A 17 -7.42 9.02 -12.87
C PRO A 17 -7.17 9.75 -11.54
N LEU A 18 -8.05 10.69 -11.17
CA LEU A 18 -7.98 11.40 -9.90
C LEU A 18 -8.07 10.47 -8.68
N LYS A 19 -8.98 9.49 -8.71
CA LYS A 19 -9.13 8.51 -7.62
C LYS A 19 -7.91 7.60 -7.53
N THR A 20 -7.38 7.17 -8.68
CA THR A 20 -6.14 6.37 -8.74
C THR A 20 -4.96 7.14 -8.16
N THR A 21 -4.77 8.41 -8.52
CA THR A 21 -3.71 9.26 -7.97
C THR A 21 -3.86 9.47 -6.47
N TYR A 22 -5.07 9.74 -5.99
CA TYR A 22 -5.34 9.88 -4.56
C TYR A 22 -4.95 8.62 -3.78
N LEU A 23 -5.43 7.44 -4.21
CA LEU A 23 -5.12 6.18 -3.54
C LEU A 23 -3.62 5.84 -3.57
N ARG A 24 -2.93 6.11 -4.68
CA ARG A 24 -1.46 5.97 -4.76
C ARG A 24 -0.76 6.86 -3.72
N ASN A 25 -1.23 8.09 -3.53
CA ASN A 25 -0.67 8.98 -2.53
C ASN A 25 -0.94 8.48 -1.11
N GLU A 26 -2.12 7.93 -0.83
CA GLU A 26 -2.43 7.33 0.48
C GLU A 26 -1.56 6.10 0.77
N ILE A 27 -1.20 5.33 -0.25
CA ILE A 27 -0.26 4.20 -0.12
C ILE A 27 1.16 4.71 0.19
N ILE A 28 1.67 5.67 -0.58
CA ILE A 28 3.05 6.17 -0.43
C ILE A 28 3.24 6.91 0.90
N ASN A 29 2.24 7.67 1.34
CA ASN A 29 2.28 8.44 2.58
C ASN A 29 1.64 7.70 3.76
N PHE A 30 1.51 6.38 3.65
CA PHE A 30 0.92 5.57 4.71
C PHE A 30 1.72 5.74 6.00
N LEU A 31 1.02 5.91 7.11
CA LEU A 31 1.58 5.93 8.46
C LEU A 31 0.65 5.15 9.38
N GLN A 32 1.21 4.35 10.27
CA GLN A 32 0.46 3.73 11.35
C GLN A 32 -0.08 4.82 12.28
N LYS A 33 -1.36 4.70 12.67
CA LYS A 33 -1.96 5.67 13.59
C LYS A 33 -1.57 5.36 15.04
N PRO A 34 -1.53 6.35 15.94
CA PRO A 34 -1.09 6.15 17.34
C PRO A 34 -1.85 5.08 18.14
N ASN A 35 -3.09 4.76 17.75
CA ASN A 35 -3.94 3.77 18.44
C ASN A 35 -4.25 2.54 17.56
N GLU A 36 -3.61 2.42 16.39
CA GLU A 36 -3.75 1.23 15.56
C GLU A 36 -2.74 0.18 16.00
N THR A 37 -3.21 -1.05 16.20
CA THR A 37 -2.34 -2.22 16.33
C THR A 37 -1.64 -2.52 14.99
N PHE A 38 -0.53 -3.25 15.04
CA PHE A 38 0.18 -3.73 13.85
C PHE A 38 -0.77 -4.41 12.83
N ASN A 39 -1.65 -5.30 13.31
CA ASN A 39 -2.58 -6.03 12.45
C ASN A 39 -3.60 -5.10 11.77
N GLU A 40 -4.14 -4.12 12.50
CA GLU A 40 -5.06 -3.13 11.94
C GLU A 40 -4.38 -2.26 10.88
N ALA A 41 -3.14 -1.84 11.13
CA ALA A 41 -2.35 -1.10 10.15
C ALA A 41 -2.09 -1.94 8.89
N CYS A 42 -1.70 -3.22 9.05
CA CYS A 42 -1.47 -4.14 7.94
C CYS A 42 -2.73 -4.35 7.09
N GLU A 43 -3.89 -4.59 7.72
CA GLU A 43 -5.14 -4.77 6.98
C GLU A 43 -5.58 -3.47 6.29
N ARG A 44 -5.42 -2.31 6.93
CA ARG A 44 -5.71 -1.01 6.29
C ARG A 44 -4.82 -0.78 5.06
N PHE A 45 -3.54 -1.13 5.14
CA PHE A 45 -2.62 -1.04 4.01
C PHE A 45 -3.03 -1.97 2.86
N LYS A 46 -3.37 -3.23 3.16
CA LYS A 46 -3.89 -4.19 2.17
C LYS A 46 -5.17 -3.70 1.51
N ASP A 47 -6.07 -3.08 2.28
CA ASP A 47 -7.31 -2.50 1.75
C ASP A 47 -7.06 -1.32 0.81
N LEU A 48 -6.04 -0.49 1.07
CA LEU A 48 -5.65 0.57 0.14
C LEU A 48 -5.13 -0.01 -1.19
N LEU A 49 -4.30 -1.06 -1.12
CA LEU A 49 -3.81 -1.76 -2.32
C LEU A 49 -4.96 -2.38 -3.14
N ARG A 50 -5.90 -3.06 -2.47
CA ARG A 50 -7.11 -3.63 -3.11
C ARG A 50 -8.00 -2.58 -3.77
N GLN A 51 -8.08 -1.38 -3.19
CA GLN A 51 -8.84 -0.27 -3.76
C GLN A 51 -8.15 0.37 -4.98
N CYS A 52 -6.83 0.17 -5.14
CA CYS A 52 -6.03 0.71 -6.23
C CYS A 52 -5.36 -0.40 -7.05
N PRO A 53 -6.09 -1.30 -7.72
CA PRO A 53 -5.50 -2.51 -8.35
C PRO A 53 -4.41 -2.21 -9.39
N ASN A 54 -4.42 -1.02 -9.99
CA ASN A 54 -3.39 -0.57 -10.93
C ASN A 54 -2.32 0.30 -10.27
N HIS A 55 -2.06 0.13 -8.96
CA HIS A 55 -1.16 0.99 -8.19
C HIS A 55 0.28 1.00 -8.73
N GLY A 56 0.77 -0.11 -9.29
CA GLY A 56 2.09 -0.19 -9.95
C GLY A 56 3.28 -0.39 -9.00
N PHE A 57 3.01 -0.68 -7.73
CA PHE A 57 4.02 -0.93 -6.70
C PHE A 57 4.40 -2.42 -6.65
N SER A 58 5.70 -2.72 -6.70
CA SER A 58 6.20 -4.09 -6.48
C SER A 58 5.96 -4.56 -5.05
N GLU A 59 5.99 -5.87 -4.80
CA GLU A 59 5.88 -6.43 -3.44
C GLU A 59 6.96 -5.89 -2.51
N LEU A 60 8.20 -5.75 -3.00
CA LEU A 60 9.30 -5.14 -2.24
C LEU A 60 8.99 -3.69 -1.84
N HIS A 61 8.46 -2.88 -2.77
CA HIS A 61 8.09 -1.50 -2.45
C HIS A 61 6.93 -1.44 -1.45
N GLN A 62 5.99 -2.37 -1.53
CA GLN A 62 4.89 -2.48 -0.57
C GLN A 62 5.39 -2.83 0.84
N LEU A 63 6.33 -3.78 0.95
CA LEU A 63 6.95 -4.17 2.22
C LEU A 63 7.76 -3.02 2.83
N ASP A 64 8.60 -2.36 2.03
CA ASP A 64 9.37 -1.20 2.46
C ASP A 64 8.46 -0.06 2.94
N THR A 65 7.43 0.27 2.17
CA THR A 65 6.45 1.30 2.56
C THR A 65 5.75 0.95 3.88
N LEU A 66 5.27 -0.29 4.03
CA LEU A 66 4.59 -0.72 5.25
C LEU A 66 5.55 -0.67 6.44
N TYR A 67 6.75 -1.25 6.32
CA TYR A 67 7.74 -1.27 7.39
C TYR A 67 8.10 0.13 7.86
N ASN A 68 8.45 1.03 6.94
CA ASN A 68 8.85 2.41 7.26
C ASN A 68 7.71 3.24 7.87
N ALA A 69 6.46 2.83 7.66
CA ALA A 69 5.27 3.47 8.18
C ALA A 69 4.87 3.01 9.59
N LEU A 70 5.42 1.89 10.07
CA LEU A 70 5.15 1.36 11.40
C LEU A 70 5.74 2.27 12.48
N ASN A 71 5.15 2.21 13.66
CA ASN A 71 5.75 2.82 14.83
C ASN A 71 7.02 2.04 15.25
N PRO A 72 7.96 2.67 15.98
CA PRO A 72 9.24 2.04 16.32
C PRO A 72 9.11 0.71 17.08
N ASN A 73 8.10 0.56 17.95
CA ASN A 73 7.94 -0.68 18.72
C ASN A 73 7.55 -1.86 17.81
N ASP A 74 6.69 -1.60 16.82
CA ASP A 74 6.29 -2.63 15.85
C ASP A 74 7.42 -2.95 14.85
N GLN A 75 8.26 -1.97 14.49
CA GLN A 75 9.49 -2.21 13.73
C GLN A 75 10.46 -3.11 14.51
N ASP A 76 10.78 -2.76 15.75
CA ASP A 76 11.68 -3.53 16.62
C ASP A 76 11.20 -4.97 16.84
N ALA A 77 9.88 -5.15 17.01
CA ALA A 77 9.27 -6.47 17.16
C ALA A 77 9.43 -7.31 15.87
N LEU A 78 9.28 -6.69 14.70
CA LEU A 78 9.41 -7.36 13.42
C LEU A 78 10.87 -7.75 13.14
N ASP A 79 11.81 -6.85 13.38
CA ASP A 79 13.25 -7.12 13.28
C ASP A 79 13.69 -8.26 14.22
N SER A 80 13.18 -8.22 15.46
CA SER A 80 13.44 -9.28 16.45
C SER A 80 12.91 -10.63 15.97
N ALA A 81 11.72 -10.67 15.39
CA ALA A 81 11.12 -11.89 14.84
C ALA A 81 11.85 -12.41 13.59
N ALA A 82 12.41 -11.51 12.77
CA ALA A 82 13.22 -11.86 11.61
C ALA A 82 14.64 -12.32 11.98
N GLY A 83 15.10 -12.04 13.21
CA GLY A 83 16.45 -12.34 13.68
C GLY A 83 17.50 -11.36 13.15
N GLY A 84 17.10 -10.11 12.93
CA GLY A 84 17.87 -9.05 12.28
C GLY A 84 16.94 -8.11 11.51
N ASN A 85 17.50 -7.12 10.82
CA ASN A 85 16.71 -6.18 10.03
C ASN A 85 15.78 -6.92 9.06
N PHE A 86 14.48 -6.67 9.18
CA PHE A 86 13.44 -7.31 8.38
C PHE A 86 13.61 -7.03 6.87
N LEU A 87 14.10 -5.83 6.51
CA LEU A 87 14.28 -5.43 5.12
C LEU A 87 15.54 -6.03 4.47
N ASP A 88 16.46 -6.59 5.26
CA ASP A 88 17.69 -7.23 4.74
C ASP A 88 17.49 -8.70 4.35
N LYS A 89 16.28 -9.24 4.50
CA LYS A 89 15.92 -10.65 4.27
C LYS A 89 15.51 -10.95 2.83
#